data_AF-A0A8J4WY70-F1
#
_entry.id   AF-A0A8J4WY70-F1
#
_cell.length_a   1.000
_cell.length_b   1.000
_cell.length_c   1.000
_cell.angle_alpha   90.00
_cell.angle_beta   90.00
_cell.angle_gamma   90.00
#
_symmetry.space_group_name_H-M   'P 1'
#
loop_
_entity.id
_entity.type
_entity.pdbx_description
1 polymer ?
#
loop_
_entity_poly.entity_id
_entity_poly.type
_entity_poly.pdbx_seq_one_letter_code
_entity_poly.pdbx_strand_id
1 'polypeptide(L)' 'CAQIFNNGYNKSGFYMIKPEKSPAKIRVYCDMNDGGGWTVLQRRSDGKESFD' A
#
# COMPACT_ATOMS: atom_id res chain seq x y z
N CYS A 1 1.11 -2.39 5.14
CA CYS A 1 0.11 -3.33 4.61
C CYS A 1 0.22 -4.72 5.25
N ALA A 2 1.41 -5.24 5.54
CA ALA A 2 1.59 -6.53 6.22
C ALA A 2 0.78 -6.69 7.52
N GLN A 3 0.81 -5.70 8.43
CA GLN A 3 -0.02 -5.74 9.63
C GLN A 3 -1.53 -5.82 9.33
N ILE A 4 -1.99 -5.11 8.29
CA ILE A 4 -3.39 -5.13 7.86
C ILE A 4 -3.75 -6.53 7.31
N PHE A 5 -2.86 -7.10 6.49
CA PHE A 5 -3.04 -8.45 5.95
C PHE A 5 -3.10 -9.52 7.04
N ASN A 6 -2.20 -9.46 8.03
CA ASN A 6 -2.19 -10.37 9.18
C ASN A 6 -3.44 -10.23 10.07
N ASN A 7 -4.12 -9.08 10.03
CA ASN A 7 -5.40 -8.86 10.70
C ASN A 7 -6.60 -9.39 9.88
N GLY A 8 -6.36 -10.14 8.80
CA GLY A 8 -7.40 -10.77 7.99
C GLY A 8 -7.95 -9.90 6.87
N TYR A 9 -7.36 -8.72 6.60
CA TYR A 9 -7.75 -7.88 5.47
C TYR A 9 -6.94 -8.26 4.23
N ASN A 10 -7.55 -9.07 3.38
CA ASN A 10 -6.91 -9.78 2.27
C ASN A 10 -7.43 -9.34 0.89
N LYS A 11 -8.02 -8.14 0.79
CA LYS A 11 -8.40 -7.52 -0.49
C LYS A 11 -7.42 -6.41 -0.87
N SER A 12 -6.90 -6.42 -2.09
CA SER A 12 -6.07 -5.32 -2.59
C SER A 12 -6.88 -4.03 -2.71
N GLY A 13 -6.25 -2.89 -2.44
CA GLY A 13 -6.93 -1.59 -2.48
C GLY A 13 -6.23 -0.51 -1.67
N PHE A 14 -6.88 0.64 -1.52
CA PHE A 14 -6.35 1.74 -0.73
C PHE A 14 -6.67 1.57 0.76
N TYR A 15 -5.66 1.75 1.60
CA TYR A 15 -5.76 1.71 3.05
C TYR A 15 -5.09 2.93 3.68
N MET A 16 -5.54 3.30 4.88
CA MET A 16 -4.81 4.25 5.72
C MET A 16 -3.85 3.47 6.61
N ILE A 17 -2.55 3.78 6.54
CA ILE A 17 -1.54 3.22 7.44
C ILE A 17 -0.88 4.34 8.25
N LYS A 18 -0.38 4.02 9.45
CA LYS A 18 0.48 4.91 10.23
C LYS A 18 1.81 4.21 10.49
N PRO A 19 2.86 4.48 9.70
CA PRO A 19 4.22 4.06 10.06
C PRO A 19 4.59 4.65 11.43
N GLU A 20 5.41 3.93 12.20
CA GLU A 20 5.71 4.26 13.60
C GLU A 20 6.18 5.71 13.82
N LYS A 21 7.11 6.18 12.98
CA LYS A 21 7.66 7.55 13.05
C LYS A 21 6.87 8.58 12.26
N SER A 22 5.76 8.19 11.64
CA SER A 22 4.95 9.12 10.86
C SER A 22 4.04 9.94 11.78
N PRO A 23 4.00 11.28 11.63
CA PRO A 23 3.14 12.12 12.46
C PRO A 23 1.65 11.91 12.16
N ALA A 24 1.31 11.36 10.98
CA ALA A 24 -0.07 11.20 10.52
C ALA A 24 -0.30 9.85 9.84
N LYS A 25 -1.57 9.51 9.63
CA LYS A 25 -1.94 8.39 8.76
C LYS A 25 -1.77 8.83 7.30
N ILE A 26 -1.23 7.94 6.47
CA ILE A 26 -1.07 8.16 5.04
C ILE A 26 -1.91 7.15 4.25
N ARG A 27 -2.45 7.58 3.11
CA ARG A 27 -3.18 6.71 2.19
C ARG A 27 -2.19 6.00 1.29
N VAL A 28 -2.20 4.68 1.29
CA VAL A 28 -1.34 3.83 0.45
C VAL A 28 -2.17 2.80 -0.28
N TYR A 29 -1.67 2.31 -1.41
CA TYR A 29 -2.23 1.10 -2.02
C TYR A 29 -1.56 -0.13 -1.40
N CYS A 30 -2.37 -1.05 -0.87
CA CYS A 30 -1.92 -2.35 -0.40
C CYS A 30 -2.23 -3.41 -1.46
N ASP A 31 -1.21 -4.18 -1.83
CA ASP A 31 -1.40 -5.40 -2.61
C ASP A 31 -1.48 -6.60 -1.67
N MET A 32 -2.62 -7.29 -1.70
CA MET A 32 -2.93 -8.44 -0.85
C MET A 32 -2.91 -9.76 -1.62
N ASN A 33 -2.54 -9.75 -2.90
CA ASN A 33 -2.36 -10.95 -3.72
C ASN A 33 -0.96 -11.57 -3.53
N ASP A 34 -0.78 -12.83 -3.94
CA ASP A 34 0.51 -13.53 -4.01
C ASP A 34 1.38 -13.40 -2.74
N GLY A 35 0.83 -13.85 -1.62
CA GLY A 35 1.47 -13.74 -0.29
C GLY A 35 1.11 -12.45 0.47
N GLY A 36 0.68 -11.41 -0.25
CA GLY A 36 -0.01 -10.24 0.28
C GLY A 36 0.78 -9.37 1.27
N GLY A 37 0.13 -8.32 1.77
CA GLY A 37 0.72 -7.41 2.74
C GLY A 37 1.72 -6.41 2.16
N TRP A 38 1.83 -6.30 0.85
CA TRP A 38 2.74 -5.39 0.17
C TRP A 38 2.24 -3.96 0.23
N THR A 39 3.10 -3.04 0.64
CA THR A 39 2.83 -1.59 0.55
C THR A 39 3.41 -1.10 -0.76
N VAL A 40 2.59 -0.69 -1.71
CA VAL A 40 3.07 -0.21 -3.02
C VAL A 40 3.65 1.18 -2.85
N LEU A 41 4.95 1.33 -3.13
CA LEU A 41 5.67 2.61 -3.05
C LEU A 41 5.61 3.37 -4.38
N GLN A 42 5.67 2.65 -5.49
CA GLN A 42 5.63 3.21 -6.83
C GLN A 42 5.00 2.19 -7.78
N ARG A 43 4.23 2.67 -8.77
CA ARG A 43 3.69 1.85 -9.86
C ARG A 43 3.72 2.66 -11.15
N ARG A 44 4.15 2.02 -12.25
CA ARG A 44 3.93 2.51 -13.62
C ARG A 44 3.08 1.50 -14.38
N SER A 45 2.13 1.98 -15.17
CA SER A 45 1.21 1.10 -15.90
C SER A 45 0.89 1.58 -17.31
N ASP A 46 0.89 2.89 -17.56
CA ASP A 46 0.48 3.46 -18.84
C ASP A 46 1.40 4.60 -19.35
N GLY A 47 2.48 4.89 -18.64
CA GLY A 47 3.49 5.87 -19.05
C GLY A 47 3.00 7.32 -19.07
N LYS A 48 1.87 7.64 -18.44
CA LYS A 48 1.29 9.00 -18.48
C LYS A 48 1.81 9.96 -17.42
N GLU A 49 2.38 9.43 -16.34
CA GLU A 49 2.94 10.24 -15.26
C GLU A 49 4.39 10.63 -15.56
N SER A 50 4.74 11.91 -15.38
CA SER A 50 6.11 12.41 -15.46
C SER A 50 6.91 12.10 -14.20
N PHE A 51 8.22 11.89 -14.34
CA PHE A 51 9.15 11.58 -13.23
C PHE A 51 10.46 12.39 -13.32
N ASP A 52 10.51 13.42 -14.16
CA ASP A 52 11.64 14.35 -14.26
C ASP A 52 11.68 15.33 -13.07
#